data_AF-A0A964HV54-F1
#
_entry.id   AF-A0A964HV54-F1
#
_cell.length_a   1.000
_cell.length_b   1.000
_cell.length_c   1.000
_cell.angle_alpha   90.00
_cell.angle_beta   90.00
_cell.angle_gamma   90.00
#
_symmetry.space_group_name_H-M   'P 1'
#
loop_
_entity.id
_entity.type
_entity.pdbx_description
1 polymer ?
#
loop_
_entity_poly.entity_id
_entity_poly.type
_entity_poly.pdbx_seq_one_letter_code
_entity_poly.pdbx_strand_id
1 'polypeptide(L)'
;MSNGLGVTEGGKDILEKGQYKLGSGRVIHWQQPGFSAGKGFYGQHDGPAIWPVDQPILDLHGHYCGMVQITRRDPLGWGYRVTVFFFTPLLNIFTKQQWEGTENLTAQTGGMVVATNHISWFDPLVTSHVLWDNDRPPRFLAKESVFRVPIVGAIITSAQQIRVYRETSNATDAVRDGIAAVKRGECVVVYPEGTITREPNMWPMTGKTGAARVALAAGCPLIPMAQWGAQEVMRPYRKEFRILPRKTMKILVGPPIDLSDLQDRALDADTLHLATDRLMDALTGLLAQIRQETPPEERYVFDRQEHS
;
A
#
# COMPACT_ATOMS: atom_id res chain seq x y z
N MET A 1 20.92 42.46 -37.72
CA MET A 1 20.08 43.52 -37.13
C MET A 1 19.85 43.10 -35.68
N SER A 2 20.76 43.50 -34.77
CA SER A 2 20.57 44.56 -33.75
C SER A 2 19.50 44.18 -32.72
N ASN A 3 19.61 44.28 -31.39
CA ASN A 3 20.54 44.71 -30.32
C ASN A 3 19.92 44.05 -29.04
N GLY A 4 20.46 43.96 -27.82
CA GLY A 4 21.54 44.62 -27.10
C GLY A 4 21.51 44.17 -25.62
N LEU A 5 22.55 44.57 -24.89
CA LEU A 5 22.86 44.31 -23.47
C LEU A 5 22.02 45.13 -22.47
N GLY A 6 22.01 44.73 -21.18
CA GLY A 6 21.62 45.54 -20.01
C GLY A 6 21.31 44.69 -18.76
N VAL A 7 22.28 44.36 -17.90
CA VAL A 7 22.66 45.00 -16.60
C VAL A 7 21.66 44.81 -15.42
N THR A 8 22.24 44.40 -14.29
CA THR A 8 21.73 44.05 -12.96
C THR A 8 21.18 45.21 -12.12
N GLU A 9 20.17 44.98 -11.27
CA GLU A 9 20.10 45.47 -9.87
C GLU A 9 18.81 45.01 -9.14
N GLY A 10 18.92 44.73 -7.83
CA GLY A 10 17.78 44.77 -6.91
C GLY A 10 17.19 43.43 -6.48
N GLY A 11 17.75 42.82 -5.43
CA GLY A 11 17.25 41.58 -4.86
C GLY A 11 15.82 41.66 -4.32
N LYS A 12 14.96 40.79 -4.83
CA LYS A 12 13.89 40.03 -4.18
C LYS A 12 13.12 39.31 -5.28
N ASP A 13 13.69 38.21 -5.79
CA ASP A 13 12.96 37.34 -6.70
C ASP A 13 11.97 36.50 -5.89
N ILE A 14 10.71 36.91 -5.96
CA ILE A 14 9.56 36.03 -5.80
C ILE A 14 9.71 34.99 -6.92
N LEU A 15 10.27 33.82 -6.60
CA LEU A 15 10.42 32.75 -7.57
C LEU A 15 9.03 32.32 -8.04
N GLU A 16 8.85 32.38 -9.35
CA GLU A 16 7.71 31.87 -10.08
C GLU A 16 7.37 30.43 -9.66
N LYS A 17 6.08 30.12 -9.69
CA LYS A 17 5.46 28.83 -9.37
C LYS A 17 6.32 27.64 -9.82
N GLY A 18 6.67 26.74 -8.89
CA GLY A 18 7.15 25.39 -9.23
C GLY A 18 8.55 24.98 -8.74
N GLN A 19 9.20 25.75 -7.86
CA GLN A 19 10.51 25.39 -7.32
C GLN A 19 10.59 25.63 -5.81
N TYR A 20 11.12 24.65 -5.07
CA TYR A 20 11.47 24.77 -3.65
C TYR A 20 12.95 24.45 -3.47
N LYS A 21 13.67 25.32 -2.74
CA LYS A 21 15.10 25.19 -2.50
C LYS A 21 15.32 24.73 -1.05
N LEU A 22 15.91 23.56 -0.89
CA LEU A 22 16.23 23.02 0.43
C LEU A 22 17.47 23.72 1.00
N GLY A 23 17.60 23.77 2.32
CA GLY A 23 18.73 24.41 3.03
C GLY A 23 20.12 23.82 2.70
N SER A 24 20.17 22.69 2.00
CA SER A 24 21.38 22.03 1.49
C SER A 24 21.84 22.50 0.10
N GLY A 25 21.14 23.48 -0.51
CA GLY A 25 21.50 24.04 -1.81
C GLY A 25 20.96 23.29 -3.04
N ARG A 26 20.30 22.14 -2.85
CA ARG A 26 19.59 21.43 -3.94
C ARG A 26 18.24 22.09 -4.25
N VAL A 27 17.93 22.19 -5.54
CA VAL A 27 16.66 22.71 -6.08
C VAL A 27 15.84 21.54 -6.61
N ILE A 28 14.59 21.43 -6.15
CA ILE A 28 13.64 20.43 -6.63
C ILE A 28 12.63 21.13 -7.54
N HIS A 29 12.46 20.59 -8.75
CA HIS A 29 11.44 21.02 -9.71
C HIS A 29 10.22 20.10 -9.58
N TRP A 30 9.02 20.67 -9.50
CA TRP A 30 7.80 19.90 -9.70
C TRP A 30 6.88 20.61 -10.70
N GLN A 31 6.28 19.82 -11.58
CA GLN A 31 5.32 20.28 -12.58
C GLN A 31 3.93 19.82 -12.13
N GLN A 32 2.95 20.73 -12.06
CA GLN A 32 1.57 20.32 -11.88
C GLN A 32 1.06 19.67 -13.18
N PRO A 33 0.54 18.43 -13.15
CA PRO A 33 -0.20 17.91 -14.29
C PRO A 33 -1.50 18.70 -14.45
N GLY A 34 -1.75 19.15 -15.67
CA GLY A 34 -2.95 19.91 -16.02
C GLY A 34 -4.22 19.16 -15.63
N PHE A 35 -5.07 19.84 -14.88
CA PHE A 35 -6.38 19.35 -14.48
C PHE A 35 -7.27 19.21 -15.72
N SER A 36 -7.60 17.97 -16.07
CA SER A 36 -8.69 17.63 -16.97
C SER A 36 -9.79 17.01 -16.12
N ALA A 37 -10.91 17.72 -15.98
CA ALA A 37 -12.15 17.14 -15.48
C ALA A 37 -12.67 16.13 -16.53
N GLY A 38 -12.13 14.92 -16.48
CA GLY A 38 -12.48 13.80 -17.36
C GLY A 38 -13.61 12.99 -16.76
N LYS A 39 -14.73 12.93 -17.48
CA LYS A 39 -15.91 12.11 -17.22
C LYS A 39 -15.52 10.65 -16.95
N GLY A 40 -16.29 9.99 -16.07
CA GLY A 40 -16.12 8.57 -15.75
C GLY A 40 -15.98 7.70 -17.00
N PHE A 41 -14.85 7.01 -17.09
CA PHE A 41 -14.62 5.96 -18.06
C PHE A 41 -14.81 4.62 -17.36
N TYR A 42 -16.00 4.04 -17.50
CA TYR A 42 -16.11 2.58 -17.58
C TYR A 42 -15.54 2.17 -18.94
N GLY A 43 -14.23 2.01 -19.02
CA GLY A 43 -13.58 1.39 -20.17
C GLY A 43 -13.70 -0.12 -20.02
N GLN A 44 -14.56 -0.76 -20.81
CA GLN A 44 -14.38 -2.17 -21.16
C GLN A 44 -13.01 -2.30 -21.84
N HIS A 45 -11.98 -2.66 -21.07
CA HIS A 45 -10.73 -3.14 -21.62
C HIS A 45 -10.89 -4.64 -21.93
N ASP A 46 -11.49 -4.93 -23.08
CA ASP A 46 -11.44 -6.24 -23.72
C ASP A 46 -10.08 -6.39 -24.42
N GLY A 47 -9.02 -6.60 -23.64
CA GLY A 47 -7.68 -6.89 -24.13
C GLY A 47 -6.67 -7.12 -23.01
N PRO A 48 -5.80 -8.13 -23.07
CA PRO A 48 -4.78 -8.33 -22.05
C PRO A 48 -3.73 -7.21 -22.12
N ALA A 49 -3.50 -6.50 -21.01
CA ALA A 49 -2.24 -5.81 -20.81
C ALA A 49 -1.15 -6.88 -20.62
N ILE A 50 -0.38 -7.11 -21.69
CA ILE A 50 0.75 -8.03 -21.72
C ILE A 50 1.97 -7.23 -21.23
N TRP A 51 2.48 -7.54 -20.04
CA TRP A 51 3.77 -7.04 -19.58
C TRP A 51 4.83 -8.12 -19.89
N PRO A 52 5.73 -7.92 -20.87
CA PRO A 52 6.82 -8.86 -21.07
C PRO A 52 7.80 -8.74 -19.91
N VAL A 53 7.99 -9.82 -19.16
CA VAL A 53 9.02 -9.94 -18.13
C VAL A 53 9.86 -11.16 -18.49
N ASP A 54 11.03 -10.94 -19.10
CA ASP A 54 11.99 -12.00 -19.42
C ASP A 54 12.99 -12.15 -18.26
N GLN A 55 12.55 -12.65 -17.10
CA GLN A 55 13.44 -12.95 -15.97
C GLN A 55 13.74 -14.45 -15.92
N PRO A 56 15.01 -14.88 -15.90
CA PRO A 56 15.37 -16.29 -15.79
C PRO A 56 15.13 -16.79 -14.36
N ILE A 57 14.47 -17.94 -14.21
CA ILE A 57 14.46 -18.67 -12.94
C ILE A 57 15.74 -19.49 -12.86
N LEU A 58 16.51 -19.27 -11.79
CA LEU A 58 17.61 -20.15 -11.41
C LEU A 58 17.13 -21.04 -10.25
N ASP A 59 17.54 -22.31 -10.23
CA ASP A 59 17.34 -23.15 -9.06
C ASP A 59 18.22 -22.68 -7.87
N LEU A 60 18.10 -23.33 -6.72
CA LEU A 60 18.91 -23.03 -5.53
C LEU A 60 20.42 -23.19 -5.74
N HIS A 61 20.85 -23.77 -6.87
CA HIS A 61 22.24 -23.98 -7.27
C HIS A 61 22.66 -23.08 -8.45
N GLY A 62 21.80 -22.17 -8.92
CA GLY A 62 22.11 -21.26 -10.01
C GLY A 62 21.87 -21.83 -11.43
N HIS A 63 21.18 -22.96 -11.57
CA HIS A 63 20.92 -23.58 -12.87
C HIS A 63 19.68 -22.97 -13.54
N TYR A 64 19.81 -22.60 -14.82
CA TYR A 64 18.72 -22.07 -15.63
C TYR A 64 17.57 -23.07 -15.73
N CYS A 65 16.40 -22.68 -15.21
CA CYS A 65 15.21 -23.52 -15.12
C CYS A 65 14.09 -23.05 -16.08
N GLY A 66 14.34 -22.03 -16.91
CA GLY A 66 13.43 -21.51 -17.94
C GLY A 66 13.13 -20.01 -17.83
N MET A 67 12.42 -19.48 -18.83
CA MET A 67 11.81 -18.13 -18.79
C MET A 67 10.35 -18.25 -18.36
N VAL A 68 9.91 -17.44 -17.40
CA VAL A 68 8.48 -17.30 -17.07
C VAL A 68 7.96 -16.02 -17.69
N GLN A 69 7.09 -16.14 -18.69
CA GLN A 69 6.23 -15.05 -19.09
C GLN A 69 5.19 -14.85 -17.99
N ILE A 70 5.31 -13.79 -17.17
CA ILE A 70 4.25 -13.40 -16.22
C ILE A 70 3.15 -12.69 -17.01
N THR A 71 2.46 -13.43 -17.87
CA THR A 71 1.18 -13.00 -18.43
C THR A 71 0.08 -13.32 -17.43
N ARG A 72 -0.78 -12.34 -17.15
CA ARG A 72 -1.94 -12.40 -16.24
C ARG A 72 -2.63 -13.79 -16.23
N ARG A 73 -2.91 -14.28 -15.02
CA ARG A 73 -3.80 -15.40 -14.65
C ARG A 73 -3.16 -16.79 -14.52
N ASP A 74 -2.66 -17.08 -13.31
CA ASP A 74 -3.30 -18.21 -12.64
C ASP A 74 -4.78 -17.85 -12.48
N PRO A 75 -5.75 -18.73 -12.82
CA PRO A 75 -7.15 -18.41 -12.64
C PRO A 75 -7.39 -18.08 -11.16
N LEU A 76 -7.54 -16.78 -10.87
CA LEU A 76 -7.89 -16.29 -9.55
C LEU A 76 -9.10 -17.10 -9.08
N GLY A 77 -8.97 -17.74 -7.91
CA GLY A 77 -9.97 -18.67 -7.41
C GLY A 77 -11.37 -18.06 -7.41
N TRP A 78 -12.41 -18.89 -7.50
CA TRP A 78 -13.81 -18.44 -7.53
C TRP A 78 -14.16 -17.39 -6.46
N GLY A 79 -13.53 -17.44 -5.28
CA GLY A 79 -13.69 -16.42 -4.23
C GLY A 79 -13.34 -15.00 -4.68
N TYR A 80 -12.29 -14.81 -5.49
CA TYR A 80 -12.01 -13.50 -6.09
C TYR A 80 -13.13 -13.03 -6.99
N ARG A 81 -13.70 -13.94 -7.79
CA ARG A 81 -14.81 -13.62 -8.71
C ARG A 81 -16.06 -13.24 -7.93
N VAL A 82 -16.36 -13.90 -6.81
CA VAL A 82 -17.48 -13.53 -5.93
C VAL A 82 -17.23 -12.18 -5.26
N THR A 83 -16.02 -11.96 -4.72
CA THR A 83 -15.66 -10.69 -4.10
C THR A 83 -15.83 -9.53 -5.09
N VAL A 84 -15.29 -9.68 -6.30
CA VAL A 84 -15.33 -8.64 -7.33
C VAL A 84 -16.73 -8.46 -7.90
N PHE A 85 -17.46 -9.54 -8.16
CA PHE A 85 -18.78 -9.46 -8.79
C PHE A 85 -19.86 -8.90 -7.86
N PHE A 86 -19.78 -9.15 -6.55
CA PHE A 86 -20.79 -8.68 -5.60
C PHE A 86 -20.34 -7.49 -4.75
N PHE A 87 -19.09 -7.45 -4.27
CA PHE A 87 -18.68 -6.41 -3.32
C PHE A 87 -18.26 -5.12 -4.03
N THR A 88 -17.53 -5.18 -5.15
CA THR A 88 -17.15 -3.97 -5.90
C THR A 88 -18.35 -3.11 -6.32
N PRO A 89 -19.41 -3.64 -6.97
CA PRO A 89 -20.58 -2.82 -7.31
C PRO A 89 -21.31 -2.30 -6.08
N LEU A 90 -21.37 -3.09 -4.99
CA LEU A 90 -21.95 -2.64 -3.73
C LEU A 90 -21.17 -1.46 -3.14
N LEU A 91 -19.84 -1.54 -3.11
CA LEU A 91 -18.98 -0.45 -2.66
C LEU A 91 -19.16 0.79 -3.54
N ASN A 92 -19.28 0.63 -4.86
CA ASN A 92 -19.55 1.73 -5.80
C ASN A 92 -20.89 2.43 -5.55
N ILE A 93 -21.93 1.66 -5.23
CA ILE A 93 -23.27 2.20 -4.93
C ILE A 93 -23.28 2.94 -3.59
N PHE A 94 -22.68 2.34 -2.56
CA PHE A 94 -22.84 2.79 -1.18
C PHE A 94 -21.68 3.65 -0.65
N THR A 95 -20.59 3.80 -1.38
CA THR A 95 -19.45 4.67 -1.00
C THR A 95 -19.03 5.55 -2.16
N LYS A 96 -18.41 6.70 -1.89
CA LYS A 96 -17.70 7.51 -2.88
C LYS A 96 -16.22 7.16 -2.80
N GLN A 97 -15.52 7.08 -3.94
CA GLN A 97 -14.08 6.82 -3.95
C GLN A 97 -13.31 8.07 -4.33
N GLN A 98 -12.18 8.27 -3.67
CA GLN A 98 -11.14 9.21 -4.02
C GLN A 98 -9.82 8.47 -3.93
N TRP A 99 -9.27 8.09 -5.07
CA TRP A 99 -8.00 7.39 -5.17
C TRP A 99 -6.99 8.33 -5.82
N GLU A 100 -5.87 8.52 -5.14
CA GLU A 100 -4.78 9.38 -5.58
C GLU A 100 -3.46 8.61 -5.47
N GLY A 101 -2.51 8.93 -6.35
CA GLY A 101 -1.18 8.32 -6.34
C GLY A 101 -1.13 6.88 -6.86
N THR A 102 -2.20 6.35 -7.46
CA THR A 102 -2.30 4.95 -7.88
C THR A 102 -1.34 4.58 -9.00
N GLU A 103 -0.78 5.56 -9.71
CA GLU A 103 0.34 5.39 -10.64
C GLU A 103 1.55 4.72 -9.97
N ASN A 104 1.75 4.88 -8.65
CA ASN A 104 2.82 4.21 -7.92
C ASN A 104 2.64 2.68 -7.86
N LEU A 105 1.41 2.18 -8.01
CA LEU A 105 1.09 0.75 -8.10
C LEU A 105 1.30 0.20 -9.51
N THR A 106 0.83 0.94 -10.52
CA THR A 106 0.85 0.49 -11.92
C THR A 106 2.22 0.64 -12.55
N ALA A 107 3.07 1.55 -12.06
CA ALA A 107 4.46 1.71 -12.49
C ALA A 107 5.36 0.52 -12.12
N GLN A 108 4.99 -0.29 -11.12
CA GLN A 108 5.83 -1.42 -10.72
C GLN A 108 5.68 -2.60 -11.67
N THR A 109 6.70 -3.44 -11.78
CA THR A 109 6.62 -4.74 -12.44
C THR A 109 6.87 -5.83 -11.40
N GLY A 110 6.25 -7.00 -11.57
CA GLY A 110 6.36 -8.10 -10.60
C GLY A 110 5.62 -7.83 -9.27
N GLY A 111 6.07 -8.53 -8.22
CA GLY A 111 5.43 -8.53 -6.91
C GLY A 111 5.85 -7.35 -6.06
N MET A 112 5.02 -7.01 -5.09
CA MET A 112 5.20 -5.83 -4.23
C MET A 112 4.62 -6.06 -2.85
N VAL A 113 5.09 -5.27 -1.89
CA VAL A 113 4.45 -5.14 -0.57
C VAL A 113 3.75 -3.80 -0.52
N VAL A 114 2.44 -3.80 -0.32
CA VAL A 114 1.67 -2.59 -0.02
C VAL A 114 1.40 -2.57 1.47
N ALA A 115 1.84 -1.52 2.15
CA ALA A 115 1.60 -1.32 3.57
C ALA A 115 0.62 -0.17 3.79
N THR A 116 -0.38 -0.35 4.65
CA THR A 116 -1.44 0.65 4.90
C THR A 116 -1.81 0.75 6.37
N ASN A 117 -2.20 1.96 6.81
CA ASN A 117 -2.68 2.18 8.18
C ASN A 117 -4.00 1.44 8.44
N HIS A 118 -4.25 1.02 9.68
CA HIS A 118 -5.43 0.22 10.03
C HIS A 118 -6.35 0.97 11.00
N ILE A 119 -7.51 1.43 10.54
CA ILE A 119 -8.46 2.27 11.30
C ILE A 119 -9.86 1.68 11.43
N SER A 120 -10.19 0.66 10.63
CA SER A 120 -11.51 0.04 10.62
C SER A 120 -11.46 -1.44 10.23
N TRP A 121 -12.44 -2.21 10.68
CA TRP A 121 -12.73 -3.53 10.13
C TRP A 121 -13.16 -3.49 8.66
N PHE A 122 -13.54 -2.31 8.14
CA PHE A 122 -13.95 -2.09 6.76
C PHE A 122 -12.77 -1.86 5.81
N ASP A 123 -11.58 -1.58 6.35
CA ASP A 123 -10.35 -1.31 5.61
C ASP A 123 -10.01 -2.35 4.54
N PRO A 124 -10.08 -3.67 4.79
CA PRO A 124 -9.70 -4.65 3.78
C PRO A 124 -10.58 -4.58 2.53
N LEU A 125 -11.85 -4.16 2.65
CA LEU A 125 -12.73 -4.00 1.50
C LEU A 125 -12.33 -2.79 0.65
N VAL A 126 -12.00 -1.67 1.29
CA VAL A 126 -11.55 -0.45 0.61
C VAL A 126 -10.19 -0.66 -0.06
N THR A 127 -9.25 -1.25 0.69
CA THR A 127 -7.91 -1.58 0.19
C THR A 127 -7.98 -2.59 -0.95
N SER A 128 -8.85 -3.60 -0.85
CA SER A 128 -9.03 -4.55 -1.96
C SER A 128 -9.57 -3.90 -3.22
N HIS A 129 -10.46 -2.92 -3.07
CA HIS A 129 -11.08 -2.24 -4.18
C HIS A 129 -10.07 -1.41 -4.98
N VAL A 130 -9.31 -0.54 -4.30
CA VAL A 130 -8.29 0.27 -5.00
C VAL A 130 -7.21 -0.59 -5.65
N LEU A 131 -6.80 -1.68 -4.99
CA LEU A 131 -5.79 -2.58 -5.54
C LEU A 131 -6.32 -3.41 -6.71
N TRP A 132 -7.59 -3.84 -6.66
CA TRP A 132 -8.25 -4.53 -7.76
C TRP A 132 -8.34 -3.65 -9.00
N ASP A 133 -8.76 -2.39 -8.84
CA ASP A 133 -8.90 -1.43 -9.95
C ASP A 133 -7.56 -1.04 -10.58
N ASN A 134 -6.44 -1.33 -9.91
CA ASN A 134 -5.09 -1.12 -10.40
C ASN A 134 -4.36 -2.44 -10.74
N ASP A 135 -5.10 -3.51 -11.03
CA ASP A 135 -4.55 -4.81 -11.47
C ASP A 135 -3.62 -5.49 -10.44
N ARG A 136 -3.79 -5.20 -9.14
CA ARG A 136 -3.01 -5.74 -8.03
C ARG A 136 -3.87 -6.54 -7.05
N PRO A 137 -4.42 -7.71 -7.44
CA PRO A 137 -5.23 -8.50 -6.51
C PRO A 137 -4.46 -8.78 -5.19
N PRO A 138 -5.01 -8.36 -4.03
CA PRO A 138 -4.25 -8.34 -2.77
C PRO A 138 -4.17 -9.68 -2.03
N ARG A 139 -2.99 -10.01 -1.50
CA ARG A 139 -2.75 -11.09 -0.55
C ARG A 139 -2.52 -10.50 0.84
N PHE A 140 -3.57 -10.40 1.65
CA PHE A 140 -3.49 -9.97 3.04
C PHE A 140 -2.94 -11.07 3.95
N LEU A 141 -2.20 -10.64 4.96
CA LEU A 141 -1.89 -11.44 6.13
C LEU A 141 -3.09 -11.43 7.10
N ALA A 142 -3.84 -12.52 7.15
CA ALA A 142 -5.05 -12.64 7.98
C ALA A 142 -4.85 -13.65 9.13
N LYS A 143 -5.44 -13.36 10.29
CA LYS A 143 -5.40 -14.29 11.43
C LYS A 143 -6.11 -15.60 11.08
N GLU A 144 -5.57 -16.72 11.53
CA GLU A 144 -6.16 -18.05 11.34
C GLU A 144 -7.64 -18.11 11.79
N SER A 145 -8.01 -17.38 12.84
CA SER A 145 -9.40 -17.30 13.30
C SER A 145 -10.38 -16.78 12.23
N VAL A 146 -9.93 -15.91 11.32
CA VAL A 146 -10.74 -15.36 10.23
C VAL A 146 -11.04 -16.43 9.19
N PHE A 147 -10.10 -17.35 8.95
CA PHE A 147 -10.27 -18.45 8.01
C PHE A 147 -11.30 -19.49 8.48
N ARG A 148 -11.65 -19.48 9.78
CA ARG A 148 -12.65 -20.36 10.37
C ARG A 148 -14.06 -19.78 10.36
N VAL A 149 -14.23 -18.52 9.99
CA VAL A 149 -15.55 -17.88 9.89
C VAL A 149 -16.29 -18.47 8.67
N PRO A 150 -17.51 -19.01 8.82
CA PRO A 150 -18.27 -19.52 7.68
C PRO A 150 -18.44 -18.46 6.58
N ILE A 151 -18.40 -18.88 5.31
CA ILE A 151 -18.45 -18.03 4.11
C ILE A 151 -17.22 -17.13 3.94
N VAL A 152 -16.90 -16.28 4.93
CA VAL A 152 -15.72 -15.40 4.92
C VAL A 152 -14.44 -16.21 4.76
N GLY A 153 -14.30 -17.29 5.54
CA GLY A 153 -13.18 -18.22 5.49
C GLY A 153 -13.02 -18.89 4.13
N ALA A 154 -14.11 -19.26 3.47
CA ALA A 154 -14.09 -19.83 2.12
C ALA A 154 -13.64 -18.81 1.08
N ILE A 155 -14.13 -17.56 1.19
CA ILE A 155 -13.72 -16.46 0.31
C ILE A 155 -12.23 -16.17 0.47
N ILE A 156 -11.74 -15.97 1.70
CA ILE A 156 -10.32 -15.63 1.92
C ILE A 156 -9.38 -16.80 1.62
N THR A 157 -9.82 -18.05 1.82
CA THR A 157 -9.04 -19.22 1.40
C THR A 157 -8.95 -19.27 -0.13
N SER A 158 -10.07 -19.07 -0.83
CA SER A 158 -10.08 -19.06 -2.30
C SER A 158 -9.31 -17.86 -2.88
N ALA A 159 -9.26 -16.76 -2.14
CA ALA A 159 -8.44 -15.60 -2.44
C ALA A 159 -6.96 -15.77 -2.04
N GLN A 160 -6.54 -16.99 -1.68
CA GLN A 160 -5.16 -17.36 -1.32
C GLN A 160 -4.52 -16.41 -0.30
N GLN A 161 -5.32 -15.91 0.65
CA GLN A 161 -4.84 -15.01 1.69
C GLN A 161 -3.82 -15.74 2.59
N ILE A 162 -2.83 -15.00 3.09
CA ILE A 162 -1.72 -15.57 3.86
C ILE A 162 -2.18 -15.75 5.31
N ARG A 163 -2.08 -16.97 5.85
CA ARG A 163 -2.48 -17.28 7.23
C ARG A 163 -1.42 -16.82 8.23
N VAL A 164 -1.87 -16.18 9.30
CA VAL A 164 -1.05 -15.81 10.45
C VAL A 164 -1.56 -16.53 11.69
N TYR A 165 -0.69 -17.32 12.31
CA TYR A 165 -0.94 -17.97 13.59
C TYR A 165 -0.45 -17.06 14.73
N ARG A 166 -1.33 -16.74 15.69
CA ARG A 166 -0.94 -16.03 16.93
C ARG A 166 -0.31 -17.03 17.91
N GLU A 167 0.54 -16.54 18.82
CA GLU A 167 1.05 -17.28 20.00
C GLU A 167 1.99 -18.47 19.74
N THR A 168 2.68 -18.53 18.60
CA THR A 168 3.74 -19.53 18.37
C THR A 168 4.93 -18.92 17.65
N SER A 169 6.08 -19.60 17.66
CA SER A 169 7.32 -19.32 16.92
C SER A 169 7.18 -19.16 15.39
N ASN A 170 5.94 -19.05 14.88
CA ASN A 170 5.53 -19.11 13.48
C ASN A 170 5.28 -17.72 12.85
N ALA A 171 5.67 -16.62 13.51
CA ALA A 171 5.73 -15.30 12.85
C ALA A 171 6.62 -15.35 11.58
N THR A 172 7.61 -16.24 11.60
CA THR A 172 8.50 -16.57 10.49
C THR A 172 7.76 -17.17 9.29
N ASP A 173 6.70 -17.97 9.50
CA ASP A 173 5.95 -18.61 8.41
C ASP A 173 5.18 -17.59 7.58
N ALA A 174 4.50 -16.65 8.22
CA ALA A 174 3.77 -15.60 7.50
C ALA A 174 4.70 -14.71 6.65
N VAL A 175 5.91 -14.44 7.17
CA VAL A 175 6.95 -13.73 6.42
C VAL A 175 7.44 -14.58 5.25
N ARG A 176 7.74 -15.87 5.46
CA ARG A 176 8.18 -16.80 4.41
C ARG A 176 7.15 -16.87 3.28
N ASP A 177 5.87 -17.04 3.63
CA ASP A 177 4.78 -17.14 2.67
C ASP A 177 4.56 -15.81 1.92
N GLY A 178 4.75 -14.68 2.62
CA GLY A 178 4.78 -13.34 2.01
C GLY A 178 5.91 -13.18 0.98
N ILE A 179 7.12 -13.61 1.33
CA ILE A 179 8.27 -13.61 0.41
C ILE A 179 7.97 -14.47 -0.82
N ALA A 180 7.42 -15.68 -0.61
CA ALA A 180 7.06 -16.58 -1.71
C ALA A 180 5.99 -15.97 -2.63
N ALA A 181 4.96 -15.31 -2.07
CA ALA A 181 3.92 -14.64 -2.84
C ALA A 181 4.47 -13.49 -3.70
N VAL A 182 5.27 -12.61 -3.10
CA VAL A 182 5.93 -11.52 -3.84
C VAL A 182 6.83 -12.06 -4.95
N LYS A 183 7.61 -13.11 -4.69
CA LYS A 183 8.47 -13.75 -5.72
C LYS A 183 7.67 -14.36 -6.88
N ARG A 184 6.39 -14.70 -6.69
CA ARG A 184 5.47 -15.11 -7.77
C ARG A 184 4.84 -13.94 -8.52
N GLY A 185 5.20 -12.70 -8.20
CA GLY A 185 4.62 -11.51 -8.83
C GLY A 185 3.37 -10.97 -8.12
N GLU A 186 3.04 -11.46 -6.92
CA GLU A 186 1.79 -11.10 -6.23
C GLU A 186 1.93 -9.81 -5.39
N CYS A 187 0.80 -9.14 -5.14
CA CYS A 187 0.72 -7.97 -4.26
C CYS A 187 0.39 -8.43 -2.84
N VAL A 188 1.35 -8.35 -1.92
CA VAL A 188 1.14 -8.66 -0.51
C VAL A 188 0.73 -7.40 0.25
N VAL A 189 -0.37 -7.46 0.99
CA VAL A 189 -0.87 -6.33 1.77
C VAL A 189 -0.63 -6.56 3.26
N VAL A 190 -0.01 -5.56 3.90
CA VAL A 190 0.33 -5.61 5.32
C VAL A 190 -0.25 -4.38 6.04
N TYR A 191 -0.89 -4.61 7.17
CA TYR A 191 -1.16 -3.56 8.16
C TYR A 191 -0.02 -3.57 9.18
N PRO A 192 0.97 -2.65 9.09
CA PRO A 192 2.21 -2.74 9.86
C PRO A 192 1.96 -2.64 11.37
N GLU A 193 0.90 -1.95 11.80
CA GLU A 193 0.47 -1.86 13.20
C GLU A 193 0.06 -3.23 13.79
N GLY A 194 -0.34 -4.19 12.93
CA GLY A 194 -0.73 -5.55 13.32
C GLY A 194 -2.07 -5.66 14.07
N THR A 195 -2.79 -4.55 14.22
CA THR A 195 -4.15 -4.44 14.77
C THR A 195 -4.76 -3.13 14.28
N ILE A 196 -6.08 -2.98 14.37
CA ILE A 196 -6.72 -1.68 14.19
C ILE A 196 -6.19 -0.71 15.26
N THR A 197 -5.83 0.50 14.86
CA THR A 197 -5.26 1.53 15.72
C THR A 197 -6.08 1.74 16.98
N ARG A 198 -5.36 1.95 18.08
CA ARG A 198 -5.89 2.32 19.40
C ARG A 198 -5.61 3.78 19.72
N GLU A 199 -4.86 4.48 18.86
CA GLU A 199 -4.58 5.90 19.03
C GLU A 199 -5.91 6.68 18.93
N PRO A 200 -6.23 7.55 19.91
CA PRO A 200 -7.53 8.23 19.99
C PRO A 200 -7.93 9.01 18.73
N ASN A 201 -6.95 9.61 18.04
CA ASN A 201 -7.15 10.39 16.83
C ASN A 201 -6.90 9.56 15.56
N MET A 202 -6.76 8.25 15.68
CA MET A 202 -6.56 7.28 14.59
C MET A 202 -5.35 7.55 13.70
N TRP A 203 -4.29 8.15 14.25
CA TRP A 203 -2.97 8.18 13.61
C TRP A 203 -2.32 6.78 13.64
N PRO A 204 -1.39 6.49 12.71
CA PRO A 204 -0.67 5.23 12.71
C PRO A 204 0.13 5.05 14.01
N MET A 205 0.01 3.89 14.62
CA MET A 205 0.81 3.49 15.80
C MET A 205 2.23 3.08 15.37
N THR A 206 3.05 2.62 16.32
CA THR A 206 4.31 1.94 16.00
C THR A 206 4.09 0.71 15.11
N GLY A 207 4.91 0.59 14.06
CA GLY A 207 4.86 -0.52 13.12
C GLY A 207 5.66 -1.74 13.55
N LYS A 208 5.27 -2.91 13.03
CA LYS A 208 6.03 -4.15 13.11
C LYS A 208 6.88 -4.35 11.85
N THR A 209 7.99 -5.06 12.02
CA THR A 209 9.01 -5.27 10.97
C THR A 209 8.61 -6.23 9.84
N GLY A 210 7.43 -6.84 9.89
CA GLY A 210 7.02 -7.87 8.93
C GLY A 210 7.00 -7.39 7.48
N ALA A 211 6.45 -6.20 7.21
CA ALA A 211 6.39 -5.62 5.86
C ALA A 211 7.79 -5.35 5.29
N ALA A 212 8.63 -4.67 6.08
CA ALA A 212 10.01 -4.36 5.72
C ALA A 212 10.83 -5.64 5.48
N ARG A 213 10.66 -6.65 6.33
CA ARG A 213 11.34 -7.95 6.20
C ARG A 213 10.98 -8.66 4.90
N VAL A 214 9.69 -8.68 4.53
CA VAL A 214 9.26 -9.29 3.25
C VAL A 214 9.85 -8.52 2.07
N ALA A 215 9.77 -7.18 2.08
CA ALA A 215 10.24 -6.36 0.98
C ALA A 215 11.76 -6.49 0.75
N LEU A 216 12.57 -6.32 1.81
CA LEU A 216 14.03 -6.42 1.72
C LEU A 216 14.49 -7.83 1.32
N ALA A 217 13.91 -8.88 1.93
CA ALA A 217 14.29 -10.27 1.63
C ALA A 217 13.87 -10.72 0.22
N ALA A 218 12.80 -10.14 -0.33
CA ALA A 218 12.37 -10.42 -1.70
C ALA A 218 13.01 -9.47 -2.72
N GLY A 219 13.64 -8.38 -2.29
CA GLY A 219 14.15 -7.32 -3.18
C GLY A 219 13.04 -6.64 -3.97
N CYS A 220 11.87 -6.46 -3.36
CA CYS A 220 10.69 -5.90 -4.04
C CYS A 220 10.32 -4.50 -3.52
N PRO A 221 9.52 -3.73 -4.28
CA PRO A 221 9.02 -2.44 -3.83
C PRO A 221 8.15 -2.54 -2.56
N LEU A 222 8.44 -1.68 -1.58
CA LEU A 222 7.61 -1.43 -0.41
C LEU A 222 6.82 -0.13 -0.62
N ILE A 223 5.52 -0.22 -0.83
CA ILE A 223 4.66 0.92 -1.19
C ILE A 223 3.80 1.33 0.01
N PRO A 224 3.93 2.57 0.52
CA PRO A 224 3.05 3.10 1.55
C PRO A 224 1.71 3.54 0.93
N MET A 225 0.60 3.24 1.60
CA MET A 225 -0.73 3.66 1.20
C MET A 225 -1.51 4.10 2.43
N ALA A 226 -1.92 5.36 2.49
CA ALA A 226 -2.77 5.84 3.57
C ALA A 226 -4.26 5.75 3.17
N GLN A 227 -5.10 5.44 4.16
CA GLN A 227 -6.55 5.39 3.99
C GLN A 227 -7.31 6.17 5.06
N TRP A 228 -8.45 6.73 4.66
CA TRP A 228 -9.40 7.42 5.53
C TRP A 228 -10.84 7.28 5.05
N GLY A 229 -11.79 7.34 5.97
CA GLY A 229 -13.23 7.30 5.73
C GLY A 229 -13.87 5.96 6.07
N ALA A 230 -13.11 4.86 6.04
CA ALA A 230 -13.60 3.52 6.39
C ALA A 230 -14.17 3.44 7.82
N GLN A 231 -13.58 4.20 8.76
CA GLN A 231 -14.03 4.37 10.13
C GLN A 231 -15.42 5.02 10.25
N GLU A 232 -15.87 5.76 9.23
CA GLU A 232 -17.22 6.35 9.20
C GLU A 232 -18.30 5.32 8.87
N VAL A 233 -17.92 4.23 8.17
CA VAL A 233 -18.81 3.10 7.89
C VAL A 233 -18.85 2.16 9.09
N MET A 234 -17.68 1.79 9.61
CA MET A 234 -17.58 0.90 10.76
C MET A 234 -16.46 1.39 11.68
N ARG A 235 -16.84 1.88 12.85
CA ARG A 235 -15.86 2.40 13.82
C ARG A 235 -15.03 1.27 14.43
N PRO A 236 -13.77 1.55 14.79
CA PRO A 236 -12.90 0.57 15.43
C PRO A 236 -13.55 0.07 16.74
N TYR A 237 -13.56 -1.25 16.93
CA TYR A 237 -14.05 -1.90 18.16
C TYR A 237 -15.50 -1.57 18.55
N ARG A 238 -16.34 -1.19 17.59
CA ARG A 238 -17.77 -0.95 17.75
C ARG A 238 -18.54 -1.91 16.84
N LYS A 239 -19.78 -2.27 17.20
CA LYS A 239 -20.68 -3.09 16.37
C LYS A 239 -21.52 -2.27 15.38
N GLU A 240 -21.12 -1.03 15.12
CA GLU A 240 -21.90 -0.10 14.31
C GLU A 240 -21.54 -0.26 12.82
N PHE A 241 -22.56 -0.33 11.96
CA PHE A 241 -22.41 -0.34 10.52
C PHE A 241 -23.32 0.72 9.90
N ARG A 242 -22.72 1.78 9.35
CA ARG A 242 -23.41 2.98 8.85
C ARG A 242 -22.99 3.31 7.42
N ILE A 243 -23.59 2.62 6.46
CA ILE A 243 -23.25 2.80 5.05
C ILE A 243 -24.05 3.95 4.38
N LEU A 244 -25.09 4.44 5.05
CA LEU A 244 -25.91 5.59 4.61
C LEU A 244 -25.81 6.74 5.64
N PRO A 245 -25.74 8.01 5.19
CA PRO A 245 -25.51 8.44 3.80
C PRO A 245 -24.12 8.00 3.31
N ARG A 246 -23.93 7.95 1.97
CA ARG A 246 -22.68 7.48 1.35
C ARG A 246 -21.46 8.16 1.95
N LYS A 247 -20.49 7.36 2.41
CA LYS A 247 -19.21 7.82 2.96
C LYS A 247 -18.16 7.91 1.87
N THR A 248 -17.19 8.81 2.01
CA THR A 248 -16.09 8.95 1.05
C THR A 248 -14.88 8.16 1.51
N MET A 249 -14.50 7.13 0.77
CA MET A 249 -13.28 6.36 0.97
C MET A 249 -12.14 7.08 0.26
N LYS A 250 -11.18 7.57 1.04
CA LYS A 250 -10.00 8.27 0.55
C LYS A 250 -8.80 7.32 0.64
N ILE A 251 -8.07 7.20 -0.46
CA ILE A 251 -6.80 6.47 -0.53
C ILE A 251 -5.78 7.40 -1.18
N LEU A 252 -4.61 7.51 -0.56
CA LEU A 252 -3.43 8.12 -1.15
C LEU A 252 -2.29 7.11 -1.14
N VAL A 253 -1.83 6.73 -2.33
CA VAL A 253 -0.69 5.82 -2.50
C VAL A 253 0.57 6.65 -2.70
N GLY A 254 1.57 6.45 -1.85
CA GLY A 254 2.87 7.12 -1.97
C GLY A 254 3.83 6.39 -2.91
N PRO A 255 4.96 7.03 -3.25
CA PRO A 255 6.04 6.37 -3.97
C PRO A 255 6.64 5.23 -3.14
N PRO A 256 7.28 4.22 -3.77
CA PRO A 256 8.00 3.18 -3.05
C PRO A 256 9.02 3.77 -2.06
N ILE A 257 9.08 3.20 -0.87
CA ILE A 257 10.08 3.59 0.14
C ILE A 257 11.47 3.29 -0.43
N ASP A 258 12.35 4.28 -0.37
CA ASP A 258 13.76 4.07 -0.71
C ASP A 258 14.43 3.20 0.37
N LEU A 259 14.75 1.98 -0.02
CA LEU A 259 15.44 0.98 0.78
C LEU A 259 16.79 0.59 0.16
N SER A 260 17.27 1.34 -0.84
CA SER A 260 18.47 1.00 -1.61
C SER A 260 19.72 0.88 -0.72
N ASP A 261 19.85 1.73 0.30
CA ASP A 261 20.95 1.71 1.27
C ASP A 261 20.86 0.57 2.31
N LEU A 262 19.74 -0.16 2.33
CA LEU A 262 19.47 -1.28 3.24
C LEU A 262 19.49 -2.63 2.55
N GLN A 263 19.46 -2.67 1.21
CA GLN A 263 19.29 -3.89 0.43
C GLN A 263 20.45 -4.89 0.61
N ASP A 264 21.67 -4.38 0.78
CA ASP A 264 22.89 -5.19 0.96
C ASP A 264 23.27 -5.40 2.43
N ARG A 265 22.47 -4.89 3.37
CA ARG A 265 22.73 -5.07 4.81
C ARG A 265 22.21 -6.41 5.31
N ALA A 266 22.75 -6.87 6.43
CA ALA A 266 22.17 -7.98 7.16
C ALA A 266 20.72 -7.64 7.58
N LEU A 267 19.80 -8.59 7.48
CA LEU A 267 18.41 -8.43 7.91
C LEU A 267 18.26 -8.59 9.44
N ASP A 268 19.05 -7.81 10.17
CA ASP A 268 19.04 -7.69 11.63
C ASP A 268 17.94 -6.75 12.14
N ALA A 269 17.81 -6.64 13.46
CA ALA A 269 16.76 -5.84 14.09
C ALA A 269 16.87 -4.36 13.70
N ASP A 270 18.07 -3.81 13.66
CA ASP A 270 18.31 -2.37 13.41
C ASP A 270 17.94 -2.00 11.97
N THR A 271 18.37 -2.80 10.99
CA THR A 271 18.03 -2.59 9.58
C THR A 271 16.52 -2.64 9.37
N LEU A 272 15.85 -3.61 10.00
CA LEU A 272 14.41 -3.77 9.87
C LEU A 272 13.61 -2.69 10.58
N HIS A 273 14.06 -2.23 11.75
CA HIS A 273 13.45 -1.10 12.44
C HIS A 273 13.60 0.18 11.61
N LEU A 274 14.80 0.46 11.09
CA LEU A 274 15.02 1.63 10.23
C LEU A 274 14.13 1.62 8.98
N ALA A 275 14.02 0.49 8.28
CA ALA A 275 13.11 0.35 7.14
C ALA A 275 11.64 0.53 7.54
N THR A 276 11.25 0.02 8.70
CA THR A 276 9.89 0.15 9.24
C THR A 276 9.59 1.59 9.62
N ASP A 277 10.54 2.30 10.22
CA ASP A 277 10.38 3.71 10.59
C ASP A 277 10.18 4.58 9.36
N ARG A 278 10.97 4.39 8.30
CA ARG A 278 10.76 5.08 7.01
C ARG A 278 9.37 4.82 6.44
N LEU A 279 8.91 3.57 6.51
CA LEU A 279 7.56 3.19 6.08
C LEU A 279 6.49 3.92 6.92
N MET A 280 6.61 3.91 8.24
CA MET A 280 5.63 4.53 9.14
C MET A 280 5.63 6.06 9.01
N ASP A 281 6.78 6.70 8.79
CA ASP A 281 6.87 8.13 8.49
C ASP A 281 6.15 8.48 7.20
N ALA A 282 6.38 7.70 6.15
CA ALA A 282 5.67 7.89 4.89
C ALA A 282 4.16 7.73 5.07
N LEU A 283 3.70 6.68 5.77
CA LEU A 283 2.27 6.47 6.04
C LEU A 283 1.64 7.64 6.82
N THR A 284 2.31 8.12 7.86
CA THR A 284 1.85 9.26 8.65
C THR A 284 1.80 10.53 7.80
N GLY A 285 2.81 10.77 6.96
CA GLY A 285 2.85 11.91 6.04
C GLY A 285 1.73 11.87 4.99
N LEU A 286 1.44 10.70 4.41
CA LEU A 286 0.32 10.53 3.47
C LEU A 286 -1.03 10.73 4.18
N LEU A 287 -1.19 10.20 5.40
CA LEU A 287 -2.42 10.38 6.15
C LEU A 287 -2.65 11.85 6.55
N ALA A 288 -1.58 12.57 6.90
CA ALA A 288 -1.62 14.00 7.17
C ALA A 288 -2.12 14.79 5.96
N GLN A 289 -1.73 14.43 4.74
CA GLN A 289 -2.25 15.04 3.51
C GLN A 289 -3.75 14.76 3.32
N ILE A 290 -4.18 13.51 3.49
CA ILE A 290 -5.60 13.12 3.36
C ILE A 290 -6.48 13.89 4.36
N ARG A 291 -5.99 14.06 5.60
CA ARG A 291 -6.71 14.69 6.72
C ARG A 291 -6.56 16.21 6.76
N GLN A 292 -5.52 16.77 6.13
CA GLN A 292 -5.11 18.17 6.26
C GLN A 292 -4.85 18.56 7.73
N GLU A 293 -4.22 17.66 8.47
CA GLU A 293 -3.95 17.79 9.90
C GLU A 293 -2.46 17.58 10.18
N THR A 294 -1.97 18.13 11.29
CA THR A 294 -0.60 17.87 11.76
C THR A 294 -0.57 16.57 12.54
N PRO A 295 0.33 15.62 12.21
CA PRO A 295 0.48 14.40 12.98
C PRO A 295 1.07 14.68 14.37
N PRO A 296 0.87 13.79 15.35
CA PRO A 296 1.53 13.88 16.65
C PRO A 296 3.05 13.78 16.48
N GLU A 297 3.82 14.42 17.37
CA GLU A 297 5.28 14.39 17.36
C GLU A 297 5.83 12.97 17.60
N GLU A 298 5.16 12.21 18.45
CA GLU A 298 5.53 10.83 18.78
C GLU A 298 4.45 9.85 18.30
N ARG A 299 4.90 8.68 17.82
CA ARG A 299 3.99 7.59 17.45
C ARG A 299 3.46 6.91 18.70
N TYR A 300 2.16 6.62 18.68
CA TYR A 300 1.52 5.89 19.75
C TYR A 300 2.06 4.46 19.84
N VAL A 301 2.57 4.09 21.01
CA VAL A 301 3.04 2.73 21.33
C VAL A 301 1.90 1.98 22.00
N PHE A 302 1.41 0.91 21.37
CA PHE A 302 0.39 0.05 21.98
C PHE A 302 1.03 -1.13 22.70
N ASP A 303 1.06 -1.09 24.03
CA ASP A 303 1.37 -2.26 24.85
C ASP A 303 0.10 -3.10 25.08
N ARG A 304 0.16 -4.40 24.77
CA ARG A 304 -0.94 -5.33 25.04
C ARG A 304 -1.06 -5.67 26.52
N GLN A 305 0.03 -5.61 27.28
CA GLN A 305 0.04 -6.04 28.68
C GLN A 305 -0.75 -5.10 29.59
N GLU A 306 -0.77 -3.80 29.30
CA GLU A 306 -1.51 -2.79 30.09
C GLU A 306 -3.03 -2.80 29.86
N HIS A 307 -3.50 -3.51 28.82
CA HIS A 307 -4.89 -3.48 28.37
C HIS A 307 -5.57 -4.87 28.37
N SER A 308 -5.01 -5.81 29.14
CA SER A 308 -5.52 -7.17 29.36
C SER A 308 -6.33 -7.28 30.64
#